data_AF-A0A2I0QFK3-F1
#
_entry.id   AF-A0A2I0QFK3-F1
#
_cell.length_a   1.000
_cell.length_b   1.000
_cell.length_c   1.000
_cell.angle_alpha   90.00
_cell.angle_beta   90.00
_cell.angle_gamma   90.00
#
_symmetry.space_group_name_H-M   'P 1'
#
loop_
_entity.id
_entity.type
_entity.pdbx_description
1 polymer ?
#
loop_
_entity_poly.entity_id
_entity_poly.type
_entity_poly.pdbx_seq_one_letter_code
_entity_poly.pdbx_strand_id
1 'polypeptide(L)'
;VNSFLKMEEKINGEEDEEESAKFKTIVARQAVHVLRISSNNIRDFTLKVQQGAKFTQEEVVQSQNDTVAAFYMSMLLSDDLKHKKFKKNKVK
;
A
#
# COMPACT_ATOMS: atom_id res chain seq x y z
N VAL A 1 -34.55 -34.17 -10.53
CA VAL A 1 -33.86 -32.86 -10.48
C VAL A 1 -33.47 -32.48 -9.04
N ASN A 2 -33.13 -33.44 -8.16
CA ASN A 2 -33.06 -33.14 -6.72
C ASN A 2 -31.91 -33.84 -5.96
N SER A 3 -30.73 -33.96 -6.57
CA SER A 3 -29.54 -34.47 -5.85
C SER A 3 -28.22 -33.75 -6.17
N PHE A 4 -28.20 -32.77 -7.09
CA PHE A 4 -26.97 -32.07 -7.45
C PHE A 4 -26.68 -30.80 -6.63
N LEU A 5 -27.65 -30.27 -5.88
CA LEU A 5 -27.53 -29.02 -5.11
C LEU A 5 -27.03 -29.22 -3.66
N LYS A 6 -26.59 -30.43 -3.29
CA LYS A 6 -26.16 -30.75 -1.91
C LYS A 6 -24.67 -31.06 -1.76
N MET A 7 -23.85 -30.81 -2.78
CA MET A 7 -22.42 -31.13 -2.79
C MET A 7 -21.53 -29.89 -3.06
N GLU A 8 -21.97 -28.71 -2.62
CA GLU A 8 -21.13 -27.50 -2.56
C GLU A 8 -21.04 -26.93 -1.13
N GLU A 9 -21.28 -27.77 -0.12
CA GLU A 9 -20.89 -27.43 1.25
C GLU A 9 -19.56 -28.09 1.61
N LYS A 10 -18.58 -27.20 1.81
CA LYS A 10 -17.32 -27.36 2.55
C LYS A 10 -16.13 -27.92 1.77
N ILE A 11 -15.42 -27.03 1.08
CA ILE A 11 -13.96 -27.11 0.97
C ILE A 11 -13.38 -25.72 1.32
N ASN A 12 -12.84 -25.64 2.54
CA ASN A 12 -11.90 -24.67 3.14
C ASN A 12 -12.10 -23.16 2.90
N GLY A 13 -12.77 -22.48 3.84
CA GLY A 13 -12.85 -21.01 3.93
C GLY A 13 -11.94 -20.37 4.97
N GLU A 14 -11.12 -21.13 5.72
CA GLU A 14 -10.27 -20.59 6.80
C GLU A 14 -8.78 -20.50 6.44
N GLU A 15 -8.25 -21.39 5.59
CA GLU A 15 -6.84 -21.34 5.15
C GLU A 15 -6.58 -20.17 4.17
N ASP A 16 -7.55 -19.86 3.32
CA ASP A 16 -7.45 -18.83 2.27
C ASP A 16 -7.38 -17.40 2.85
N GLU A 17 -8.04 -17.17 4.00
CA GLU A 17 -7.95 -15.88 4.70
C GLU A 17 -6.58 -15.67 5.38
N GLU A 18 -5.99 -16.72 5.96
CA GLU A 18 -4.67 -16.62 6.60
C GLU A 18 -3.55 -16.42 5.57
N GLU A 19 -3.59 -17.13 4.45
CA GLU A 19 -2.64 -16.95 3.35
C GLU A 19 -2.78 -15.57 2.70
N SER A 20 -4.02 -15.10 2.50
CA SER A 20 -4.31 -13.73 2.05
C SER A 20 -3.75 -12.67 3.02
N ALA A 21 -3.90 -12.86 4.34
CA ALA A 21 -3.36 -11.95 5.33
C ALA A 21 -1.82 -11.91 5.35
N LYS A 22 -1.17 -13.06 5.18
CA LYS A 22 0.30 -13.14 5.03
C LYS A 22 0.76 -12.41 3.77
N PHE A 23 0.08 -12.63 2.64
CA PHE A 23 0.38 -11.93 1.39
C PHE A 23 0.21 -10.41 1.52
N LYS A 24 -0.91 -9.94 2.08
CA LYS A 24 -1.14 -8.51 2.37
C LYS A 24 -0.03 -7.93 3.25
N THR A 25 0.42 -8.67 4.26
CA THR A 25 1.52 -8.25 5.13
C THR A 25 2.84 -8.12 4.37
N ILE A 26 3.14 -9.06 3.47
CA ILE A 26 4.35 -9.01 2.62
C ILE A 26 4.29 -7.79 1.70
N VAL A 27 3.17 -7.59 1.00
CA VAL A 27 2.96 -6.44 0.11
C VAL A 27 3.06 -5.13 0.87
N ALA A 28 2.45 -5.03 2.06
CA ALA A 28 2.53 -3.83 2.89
C ALA A 28 3.98 -3.52 3.33
N ARG A 29 4.76 -4.55 3.70
CA ARG A 29 6.18 -4.37 4.02
C ARG A 29 6.99 -3.87 2.82
N GLN A 30 6.73 -4.42 1.64
CA GLN A 30 7.37 -3.97 0.40
C GLN A 30 7.00 -2.52 0.07
N ALA A 31 5.73 -2.15 0.22
CA ALA A 31 5.25 -0.79 -0.01
C ALA A 31 5.91 0.22 0.94
N VAL A 32 6.01 -0.10 2.23
CA VAL A 32 6.73 0.72 3.22
C VAL A 32 8.22 0.86 2.87
N HIS A 33 8.85 -0.22 2.40
CA HIS A 33 10.26 -0.18 1.99
C HIS A 33 10.49 0.75 0.80
N VAL A 34 9.65 0.65 -0.24
CA VAL A 34 9.70 1.54 -1.41
C VAL A 34 9.43 2.99 -1.01
N LEU A 35 8.41 3.24 -0.17
CA LEU A 35 8.11 4.57 0.37
C LEU A 35 9.31 5.21 1.05
N ARG A 36 10.04 4.43 1.87
CA ARG A 36 11.21 4.93 2.58
C ARG A 36 12.32 5.33 1.62
N ILE A 37 12.60 4.51 0.60
CA ILE A 37 13.61 4.82 -0.42
C ILE A 37 13.22 6.07 -1.18
N SER A 38 12.01 6.10 -1.75
CA SER A 38 11.54 7.24 -2.53
C SER A 38 11.47 8.52 -1.71
N SER A 39 11.04 8.46 -0.44
CA SER A 39 11.02 9.63 0.45
C SER A 39 12.42 10.18 0.71
N ASN A 40 13.43 9.32 0.91
CA ASN A 40 14.81 9.76 1.08
C ASN A 40 15.34 10.41 -0.21
N ASN A 41 15.12 9.79 -1.36
CA ASN A 41 15.56 10.33 -2.66
C ASN A 41 14.93 11.70 -2.94
N ILE A 42 13.61 11.84 -2.73
CA ILE A 42 12.89 13.11 -2.91
C ILE A 42 13.45 14.17 -1.97
N ARG A 43 13.71 13.83 -0.70
CA ARG A 43 14.28 14.76 0.27
C ARG A 43 15.66 15.24 -0.17
N ASP A 44 16.53 14.32 -0.58
CA ASP A 44 17.90 14.64 -0.96
C ASP A 44 17.93 15.48 -2.25
N PHE A 45 17.07 15.19 -3.22
CA PHE A 45 16.87 16.03 -4.40
C PHE A 45 16.33 17.42 -4.04
N THR A 46 15.34 17.50 -3.14
CA THR A 46 14.78 18.77 -2.67
C THR A 46 15.83 19.65 -1.99
N LEU A 47 16.68 19.05 -1.13
CA LEU A 47 17.78 19.76 -0.49
C LEU A 47 18.78 20.29 -1.53
N LYS A 48 19.10 19.49 -2.55
CA LYS A 48 19.96 19.91 -3.66
C LYS A 48 19.40 21.13 -4.40
N VAL A 49 18.09 21.13 -4.69
CA VAL A 49 17.39 22.26 -5.32
C VAL A 49 17.40 23.50 -4.41
N GLN A 50 17.12 23.34 -3.12
CA GLN A 50 17.14 24.44 -2.14
C GLN A 50 18.50 25.10 -2.00
N GLN A 51 19.57 24.33 -2.14
CA GLN A 51 20.96 24.82 -2.11
C GLN A 51 21.37 25.51 -3.43
N GLY A 52 20.51 25.51 -4.46
CA GLY A 52 20.85 26.02 -5.78
C GLY A 52 21.94 25.20 -6.49
N ALA A 53 22.15 23.95 -6.07
CA ALA A 53 23.15 23.08 -6.67
C ALA A 53 22.69 22.60 -8.06
N LYS A 54 23.65 22.37 -8.97
CA LYS A 54 23.37 21.85 -10.31
C LYS A 54 22.84 20.43 -10.22
N PHE A 55 21.80 20.11 -10.98
CA PHE A 55 21.25 18.76 -11.11
C PHE A 55 21.16 18.34 -12.58
N THR A 56 21.12 17.04 -12.82
CA THR A 56 20.99 16.46 -14.16
C THR A 56 19.54 16.15 -14.50
N GLN A 57 19.28 15.86 -15.78
CA GLN A 57 17.95 15.45 -16.23
C GLN A 57 17.54 14.10 -15.61
N GLU A 58 18.51 13.19 -15.44
CA GLU A 58 18.29 11.88 -14.82
C GLU A 58 17.84 12.02 -13.36
N GLU A 59 18.40 12.97 -12.61
CA GLU A 59 17.99 13.27 -11.24
C GLU A 59 16.55 13.80 -11.17
N VAL A 60 16.15 14.64 -12.14
CA VAL A 60 14.77 15.13 -12.26
C VAL A 60 13.81 13.98 -12.53
N VAL A 61 14.12 13.13 -13.53
CA VAL A 61 13.29 11.97 -13.89
C VAL A 61 13.17 11.00 -12.71
N GLN A 62 14.27 10.74 -12.00
CA GLN A 62 14.27 9.89 -10.83
C GLN A 62 13.37 10.45 -9.72
N SER A 63 13.49 11.75 -9.42
CA SER A 63 12.64 12.39 -8.40
C SER A 63 11.15 12.36 -8.77
N GLN A 64 10.81 12.46 -10.05
CA GLN A 64 9.42 12.31 -10.53
C GLN A 64 8.92 10.87 -10.33
N ASN A 65 9.72 9.89 -10.74
CA ASN A 65 9.39 8.47 -10.55
C ASN A 65 9.21 8.12 -9.07
N ASP A 66 10.09 8.62 -8.21
CA ASP A 66 9.99 8.44 -6.76
C ASP A 66 8.73 9.08 -6.18
N THR A 67 8.33 10.25 -6.69
CA THR A 67 7.09 10.92 -6.26
C THR A 67 5.86 10.09 -6.62
N VAL A 68 5.82 9.56 -7.84
CA VAL A 68 4.73 8.69 -8.32
C VAL A 68 4.69 7.38 -7.53
N ALA A 69 5.84 6.75 -7.29
CA ALA A 69 5.94 5.54 -6.49
C ALA A 69 5.45 5.77 -5.06
N ALA A 70 5.90 6.86 -4.42
CA ALA A 70 5.45 7.21 -3.08
C ALA A 70 3.94 7.46 -3.01
N PHE A 71 3.35 8.09 -4.02
CA PHE A 71 1.90 8.28 -4.10
C PHE A 71 1.15 6.94 -4.16
N TYR A 72 1.53 6.05 -5.07
CA TYR A 72 0.86 4.75 -5.23
C TYR A 72 1.04 3.83 -4.02
N MET A 73 2.23 3.79 -3.42
CA MET A 73 2.46 2.99 -2.21
C MET A 73 1.69 3.54 -1.01
N SER A 74 1.56 4.87 -0.90
CA SER A 74 0.71 5.48 0.13
C SER A 74 -0.76 5.10 -0.06
N MET A 75 -1.24 5.10 -1.30
CA MET A 75 -2.61 4.69 -1.63
C MET A 75 -2.85 3.22 -1.28
N LEU A 76 -1.93 2.33 -1.67
CA LEU A 76 -1.99 0.90 -1.37
C LEU A 76 -2.10 0.62 0.14
N LEU A 77 -1.36 1.37 0.95
CA LEU A 77 -1.41 1.25 2.42
C LEU A 77 -2.63 1.93 3.06
N SER A 78 -3.30 2.83 2.35
CA SER A 78 -4.42 3.61 2.88
C SER A 78 -5.77 2.92 2.76
N ASP A 79 -5.93 1.96 1.83
CA ASP A 79 -7.24 1.36 1.55
C ASP A 79 -7.77 0.44 2.68
N ASP A 80 -6.92 -0.02 3.61
CA ASP A 80 -7.35 -0.75 4.82
C ASP A 80 -7.99 0.16 5.90
N LEU A 81 -7.88 1.49 5.81
CA LEU A 81 -8.43 2.40 6.84
C LEU A 81 -9.92 2.72 6.64
N LYS A 82 -10.51 2.44 5.47
CA LYS A 82 -11.91 2.81 5.15
C LYS A 82 -12.96 1.87 5.79
N HIS A 83 -12.56 0.75 6.40
CA HIS A 83 -13.48 -0.20 7.03
C HIS A 83 -13.60 -0.14 8.57
N LYS A 84 -12.94 0.82 9.24
CA LYS A 84 -13.28 1.12 10.64
C LYS A 84 -14.55 1.98 10.70
N LYS A 85 -15.72 1.32 10.70
CA LYS A 85 -16.97 1.94 11.17
C LYS A 85 -16.71 2.48 12.59
N PHE A 86 -16.55 3.79 12.73
CA PHE A 86 -16.66 4.44 14.03
C PHE A 86 -18.06 4.12 14.57
N LYS A 87 -18.17 3.13 15.48
CA LYS A 87 -19.36 2.98 16.31
C LYS A 87 -19.45 4.26 17.13
N LYS A 88 -20.29 5.21 16.71
CA LYS A 88 -20.72 6.32 17.54
C LYS A 88 -21.30 5.70 18.82
N ASN A 89 -20.58 5.78 19.92
CA ASN A 89 -21.20 5.60 21.23
C ASN A 89 -22.24 6.72 21.36
N LYS A 90 -23.52 6.37 21.18
CA LYS A 90 -24.62 7.22 21.61
C LYS A 90 -24.63 7.19 23.13
N VAL A 91 -24.05 8.20 23.75
CA VAL A 91 -24.34 8.51 25.15
C VAL A 91 -25.65 9.30 25.14
N LYS A 92 -26.70 8.70 25.68
CA LYS A 92 -27.85 9.38 26.28
C LYS A 92 -28.25 8.59 27.50
#